data_AF-A0A3S0Z3V5-F1
#
_entry.id   AF-A0A3S0Z3V5-F1
#
_cell.length_a   1.000
_cell.length_b   1.000
_cell.length_c   1.000
_cell.angle_alpha   90.00
_cell.angle_beta   90.00
_cell.angle_gamma   90.00
#
_symmetry.space_group_name_H-M   'P 1'
#
loop_
_entity.id
_entity.type
_entity.pdbx_description
1 polymer ?
#
loop_
_entity_poly.entity_id
_entity_poly.type
_entity_poly.pdbx_seq_one_letter_code
_entity_poly.pdbx_strand_id
1 'polypeptide(L)'
;MRALQDRVRAWEGPDLKGKREGSFGIGLDACKLGAGPAPDAVASFYIRNDPAGAFRPLLRRARLTSVLGPEVMAQIPACPGAK
;
A
#
# COMPACT_ATOMS: atom_id res chain seq x y z
N MET A 1 -13.60 26.17 5.04
CA MET A 1 -12.20 26.45 4.62
C MET A 1 -11.27 26.76 5.78
N ARG A 2 -11.60 27.70 6.69
CA ARG A 2 -10.71 28.07 7.82
C ARG A 2 -10.26 26.90 8.70
N ALA A 3 -11.18 26.02 9.10
CA ALA A 3 -10.83 24.84 9.91
C ALA A 3 -9.84 23.86 9.25
N LEU A 4 -9.79 23.79 7.92
CA LEU A 4 -8.79 23.00 7.20
C LEU A 4 -7.43 23.70 7.22
N GLN A 5 -7.42 25.02 7.02
CA GLN A 5 -6.23 25.85 7.05
C GLN A 5 -5.57 25.85 8.44
N ASP A 6 -6.38 25.90 9.50
CA ASP A 6 -5.89 25.83 10.88
C ASP A 6 -5.24 24.48 11.21
N ARG A 7 -5.81 23.39 10.68
CA ARG A 7 -5.21 22.04 10.78
C ARG A 7 -3.89 21.94 10.03
N VAL A 8 -3.78 22.52 8.84
CA VAL A 8 -2.52 22.55 8.07
C VAL A 8 -1.46 23.37 8.81
N ARG A 9 -1.80 24.53 9.36
CA ARG A 9 -0.88 25.35 10.16
C ARG A 9 -0.40 24.65 11.43
N ALA A 10 -1.28 23.90 12.10
CA ALA A 10 -0.89 23.10 13.27
C ALA A 10 0.10 21.99 12.89
N TRP A 11 -0.01 21.43 11.69
CA TRP A 11 0.99 20.51 11.14
C TRP A 11 2.30 21.21 10.80
N GLU A 12 2.29 22.51 10.50
CA GLU A 12 3.46 23.33 10.16
C GLU A 12 4.23 23.89 11.35
N GLY A 13 3.71 23.74 12.58
CA GLY A 13 4.29 24.31 13.80
C GLY A 13 5.75 23.90 14.10
N PRO A 14 6.48 24.75 14.84
CA PRO A 14 7.91 24.58 15.13
C PRO A 14 8.24 23.30 15.93
N ASP A 15 7.28 22.80 16.73
CA ASP A 15 7.44 21.58 17.54
C ASP A 15 7.50 20.29 16.72
N LEU A 16 7.18 20.36 15.43
CA LEU A 16 7.18 19.23 14.49
C LEU A 16 8.34 19.30 13.47
N LYS A 17 9.27 20.25 13.56
CA LYS A 17 10.45 20.30 12.66
C LYS A 17 11.29 19.02 12.83
N GLY A 18 11.45 18.27 11.74
CA GLY A 18 12.24 17.02 11.70
C GLY A 18 11.53 15.74 12.14
N LYS A 19 10.24 15.79 12.51
CA LYS A 19 9.45 14.61 12.94
C LYS A 19 8.32 14.21 11.98
N ARG A 20 8.34 14.70 10.73
CA ARG A 20 7.23 14.54 9.75
C ARG A 20 7.50 13.51 8.65
N GLU A 21 8.64 12.85 8.71
CA GLU A 21 9.06 11.89 7.70
C GLU A 21 9.13 10.51 8.33
N GLY A 22 8.40 9.57 7.74
CA GLY A 22 8.44 8.17 8.10
C GLY A 22 8.34 7.36 6.82
N SER A 23 9.28 6.44 6.63
CA SER A 23 9.18 5.43 5.59
C SER A 23 8.58 4.17 6.19
N PHE A 24 7.63 3.56 5.48
CA PHE A 24 7.14 2.23 5.79
C PHE A 24 7.29 1.39 4.52
N GLY A 25 7.88 0.21 4.66
CA GLY A 25 7.98 -0.78 3.60
C GLY A 25 7.02 -1.92 3.87
N ILE A 26 6.41 -2.46 2.82
CA ILE A 26 5.62 -3.69 2.88
C ILE A 26 6.31 -4.71 1.99
N GLY A 27 6.82 -5.78 2.58
CA GLY A 27 7.21 -6.99 1.86
C GLY A 27 6.01 -7.92 1.76
N LEU A 28 5.78 -8.51 0.59
CA LEU A 28 4.74 -9.50 0.37
C LEU A 28 5.39 -10.74 -0.24
N ASP A 29 5.26 -11.88 0.45
CA ASP A 29 5.53 -13.17 -0.13
C ASP A 29 4.24 -13.73 -0.71
N ALA A 30 4.30 -14.17 -1.96
CA ALA A 30 3.16 -14.67 -2.69
C ALA A 30 3.51 -15.98 -3.40
N CYS A 31 2.49 -16.82 -3.55
CA CYS A 31 2.52 -17.99 -4.40
C CYS A 31 1.23 -18.04 -5.24
N LYS A 32 1.29 -18.68 -6.40
CA LYS A 32 0.14 -18.84 -7.30
C LYS A 32 -0.60 -20.14 -7.05
N LEU A 33 -1.93 -20.05 -7.07
CA LEU A 33 -2.81 -21.19 -7.29
C LEU A 33 -3.13 -21.28 -8.78
N GLY A 34 -2.97 -22.47 -9.38
CA GLY A 34 -3.13 -22.66 -10.82
C GLY A 34 -2.21 -21.76 -11.65
N ALA A 35 -2.77 -21.10 -12.67
CA ALA A 35 -2.04 -20.20 -13.56
C ALA A 35 -1.58 -18.88 -12.89
N GLY A 36 -2.10 -18.55 -11.71
CA GLY A 36 -1.86 -17.30 -11.02
C GLY A 36 -2.86 -16.19 -11.36
N PRO A 37 -2.61 -14.96 -10.89
CA PRO A 37 -3.52 -13.83 -11.07
C PRO A 37 -3.70 -13.47 -12.55
N ALA A 38 -4.91 -13.03 -12.91
CA ALA A 38 -5.23 -12.58 -14.26
C ALA A 38 -4.33 -11.41 -14.71
N PRO A 39 -4.07 -11.22 -16.01
CA PRO A 39 -3.21 -10.14 -16.52
C PRO A 39 -3.66 -8.73 -16.15
N ASP A 40 -4.94 -8.55 -15.86
CA ASP A 40 -5.57 -7.31 -15.42
C ASP A 40 -5.90 -7.27 -13.93
N ALA A 41 -5.44 -8.26 -13.16
CA ALA A 41 -5.62 -8.29 -11.71
C ALA A 41 -5.12 -7.00 -11.07
N VAL A 42 -5.87 -6.50 -10.08
CA VAL A 42 -5.59 -5.25 -9.38
C VAL A 42 -5.34 -5.48 -7.89
N ALA A 43 -4.51 -4.62 -7.31
CA ALA A 43 -4.28 -4.54 -5.87
C ALA A 43 -4.78 -3.19 -5.33
N SER A 44 -5.20 -3.19 -4.06
CA SER A 44 -5.47 -1.99 -3.30
C SER A 44 -4.83 -2.12 -1.91
N PHE A 45 -4.05 -1.13 -1.51
CA PHE A 45 -3.42 -1.07 -0.20
C PHE A 45 -4.04 0.05 0.61
N TYR A 46 -4.34 -0.24 1.87
CA TYR A 46 -4.90 0.70 2.81
C TYR A 46 -4.06 0.72 4.08
N ILE A 47 -3.93 1.89 4.67
CA ILE A 47 -3.23 2.09 5.93
C ILE A 47 -4.20 2.62 6.97
N ARG A 48 -4.02 2.20 8.22
CA ARG A 48 -4.75 2.74 9.36
C ARG A 48 -3.72 3.17 10.41
N ASN A 49 -3.69 4.47 10.71
CA ASN A 49 -2.71 5.08 11.62
C ASN A 49 -3.23 5.24 13.06
N ASP A 50 -4.48 4.86 13.31
CA ASP A 50 -5.14 4.88 14.62
C ASP A 50 -5.90 3.54 14.79
N PRO A 51 -5.71 2.78 15.88
CA PRO A 51 -6.40 1.50 16.11
C PRO A 51 -7.92 1.54 15.91
N ALA A 52 -8.58 2.65 16.28
CA ALA A 52 -10.02 2.84 16.12
C ALA A 52 -10.40 3.65 14.86
N GLY A 53 -9.41 4.14 14.11
CA GLY A 53 -9.61 4.97 12.92
C GLY A 53 -10.05 4.19 11.68
N ALA A 54 -10.42 4.93 10.64
CA ALA A 54 -10.75 4.36 9.34
C ALA A 54 -9.49 4.03 8.51
N PHE A 55 -9.58 2.98 7.69
CA PHE A 55 -8.59 2.70 6.65
C PHE A 55 -8.55 3.83 5.61
N ARG A 56 -7.33 4.30 5.31
CA ARG A 56 -7.06 5.32 4.30
C ARG A 56 -6.36 4.66 3.11
N PRO A 57 -6.77 4.94 1.87
CA PRO A 57 -6.17 4.32 0.70
C PRO A 57 -4.75 4.85 0.47
N LEU A 58 -3.77 3.94 0.36
CA LEU A 58 -2.43 4.23 -0.15
C LEU A 58 -2.37 4.02 -1.67
N LEU A 59 -2.93 2.90 -2.13
CA LEU A 59 -3.00 2.52 -3.52
C LEU A 59 -4.41 2.00 -3.80
N ARG A 60 -5.06 2.47 -4.88
CA ARG A 60 -6.42 2.05 -5.23
C ARG A 60 -6.44 1.43 -6.62
N ARG A 61 -6.92 0.19 -6.71
CA ARG A 61 -7.15 -0.55 -7.96
C ARG A 61 -6.00 -0.42 -8.96
N ALA A 62 -4.76 -0.49 -8.50
CA ALA A 62 -3.62 -0.46 -9.42
C ALA A 62 -3.37 -1.88 -9.96
N ARG A 63 -2.96 -1.98 -11.22
CA ARG A 63 -2.60 -3.26 -11.82
C ARG A 63 -1.48 -3.91 -11.03
N LEU A 64 -1.63 -5.19 -10.72
CA LEU A 64 -0.67 -5.93 -9.92
C LEU A 64 0.72 -5.96 -10.59
N THR A 65 0.76 -6.01 -11.93
CA THR A 65 1.98 -5.89 -12.73
C THR A 65 2.70 -4.55 -12.58
N SER A 66 1.96 -3.45 -12.37
CA SER A 66 2.55 -2.13 -12.10
C SER A 66 3.04 -1.99 -10.65
N VAL A 67 2.49 -2.77 -9.73
CA VAL A 67 2.88 -2.76 -8.31
C VAL A 67 4.11 -3.63 -8.08
N LEU A 68 4.13 -4.85 -8.61
CA LEU A 68 5.20 -5.83 -8.37
C LEU A 68 6.29 -5.80 -9.44
N GLY A 69 5.98 -5.28 -10.63
CA GLY A 69 6.82 -5.44 -11.82
C GLY A 69 6.52 -6.75 -12.56
N PRO A 70 6.67 -6.78 -13.90
CA PRO A 70 6.39 -7.95 -14.71
C PRO A 70 7.34 -9.13 -14.41
N GLU A 71 8.60 -8.85 -14.05
CA GLU A 71 9.60 -9.88 -13.74
C GLU A 71 9.23 -10.65 -12.47
N VAL A 72 8.84 -9.93 -11.41
CA VAL A 72 8.41 -10.54 -10.14
C VAL A 72 7.14 -11.34 -10.35
N MET A 73 6.17 -10.80 -11.10
CA MET A 73 4.93 -11.49 -11.45
C MET A 73 5.17 -12.82 -12.17
N ALA A 74 6.11 -12.87 -13.10
CA ALA A 74 6.47 -14.09 -13.83
C ALA A 74 7.13 -15.14 -12.94
N GLN A 75 7.82 -14.71 -11.87
CA GLN A 75 8.58 -15.56 -10.97
C GLN A 75 7.78 -16.04 -9.74
N ILE A 76 6.51 -15.66 -9.60
CA ILE A 76 5.67 -16.11 -8.48
C ILE A 76 5.58 -17.65 -8.49
N PRO A 77 6.09 -18.33 -7.44
CA PRO A 77 6.13 -19.79 -7.38
C PRO A 77 4.73 -20.36 -7.15
N ALA A 78 4.50 -21.62 -7.51
CA ALA A 78 3.26 -22.30 -7.15
C ALA A 78 3.16 -22.49 -5.63
N CYS A 79 1.94 -22.41 -5.08
CA CYS A 79 1.74 -22.67 -3.66
C CYS A 79 1.99 -24.15 -3.33
N PRO A 80 2.55 -24.46 -2.14
CA PRO A 80 2.71 -25.84 -1.70
C PRO A 80 1.36 -26.57 -1.70
N GLY A 81 1.28 -27.69 -2.40
CA GLY A 81 0.05 -28.50 -2.49
C GLY A 81 -0.98 -28.03 -3.52
N ALA A 82 -0.70 -26.98 -4.29
CA ALA A 82 -1.49 -26.64 -5.47
C ALA A 82 -1.19 -27.66 -6.58
N LYS A 83 -2.07 -28.65 -6.74
CA LYS A 83 -2.11 -29.50 -7.94
C LYS A 83 -2.94 -28.84 -9.02
#